data_AF-A0A7C8ZJL1-F1
#
_entry.id   AF-A0A7C8ZJL1-F1
#
_cell.length_a   1.000
_cell.length_b   1.000
_cell.length_c   1.000
_cell.angle_alpha   90.00
_cell.angle_beta   90.00
_cell.angle_gamma   90.00
#
_symmetry.space_group_name_H-M   'P 1'
#
loop_
_entity.id
_entity.type
_entity.pdbx_description
1 polymer ?
#
loop_
_entity_poly.entity_id
_entity_poly.type
_entity_poly.pdbx_seq_one_letter_code
_entity_poly.pdbx_strand_id
1 'polypeptide(L)'
;LYGTNLLEKASIEQWLEAESQSFNQPTLTLMFQLAYAPRVNIPQDEGLIKQSLEKLVKVLDVYEKRLGDSRYLAGDEFSLADLSHLPNSMYLVTRTELKELFMSKDNVGRWLEEISGRDSWKKVVEMQNPPPS
;
A
#
# COMPACT_ATOMS: atom_id res chain seq x y z
N LEU A 1 -14.55 -1.54 10.12
CA LEU A 1 -14.23 -1.77 8.69
C LEU A 1 -14.99 -0.85 7.74
N TYR A 2 -16.33 -0.85 7.73
CA TYR A 2 -17.13 -0.05 6.78
C TYR A 2 -17.68 1.26 7.36
N GLY A 3 -17.35 1.60 8.60
CA GLY A 3 -17.97 2.72 9.31
C GLY A 3 -19.38 2.40 9.81
N THR A 4 -19.80 3.15 10.83
CA THR A 4 -21.08 3.00 11.53
C THR A 4 -22.09 4.09 11.17
N ASN A 5 -21.62 5.23 10.68
CA ASN A 5 -22.46 6.36 10.24
C ASN A 5 -22.10 6.83 8.83
N LEU A 6 -22.91 7.74 8.28
CA LEU A 6 -22.76 8.23 6.90
C LEU A 6 -21.45 8.97 6.65
N LEU A 7 -20.96 9.73 7.63
CA LEU A 7 -19.72 10.49 7.49
C LEU A 7 -18.50 9.56 7.45
N GLU A 8 -18.48 8.55 8.32
CA GLU A 8 -17.45 7.51 8.31
C GLU A 8 -17.47 6.73 6.99
N LYS A 9 -18.65 6.31 6.52
CA LYS A 9 -18.79 5.61 5.24
C LYS A 9 -18.26 6.43 4.07
N ALA A 10 -18.68 7.69 3.97
CA ALA A 10 -18.22 8.58 2.91
C ALA A 10 -16.70 8.82 2.96
N SER A 11 -16.12 8.93 4.16
CA SER A 11 -14.67 9.05 4.31
C SER A 11 -13.95 7.78 3.85
N ILE A 12 -14.44 6.60 4.24
CA ILE A 12 -13.87 5.31 3.81
C ILE A 12 -13.95 5.17 2.28
N GLU A 13 -15.10 5.48 1.68
CA GLU A 13 -15.29 5.46 0.23
C GLU A 13 -14.34 6.41 -0.50
N GLN A 14 -14.14 7.62 0.03
CA GLN A 14 -13.19 8.57 -0.54
C GLN A 14 -11.76 8.01 -0.61
N TRP A 15 -11.29 7.36 0.46
CA TRP A 15 -9.94 6.80 0.50
C TRP A 15 -9.79 5.50 -0.29
N LEU A 16 -10.87 4.73 -0.45
CA LEU A 16 -10.91 3.60 -1.38
C LEU A 16 -10.81 4.06 -2.83
N GLU A 17 -11.51 5.14 -3.20
CA GLU A 17 -11.40 5.70 -4.54
C GLU A 17 -10.00 6.28 -4.78
N ALA A 18 -9.42 6.95 -3.77
CA ALA A 18 -8.05 7.44 -3.86
C ALA A 18 -7.03 6.30 -4.06
N GLU A 19 -7.21 5.16 -3.38
CA GLU A 19 -6.40 3.95 -3.57
C GLU A 19 -6.50 3.47 -5.02
N SER A 20 -7.72 3.24 -5.50
CA SER A 20 -8.00 2.72 -6.84
C SER A 20 -7.42 3.61 -7.95
N GLN A 21 -7.61 4.93 -7.83
CA GLN A 21 -7.25 5.88 -8.89
C GLN A 21 -5.79 6.30 -8.86
N SER A 22 -5.19 6.39 -7.67
CA SER A 22 -3.88 7.03 -7.51
C SER A 22 -2.79 6.11 -6.99
N PHE A 23 -3.12 5.13 -6.14
CA PHE A 23 -2.14 4.21 -5.54
C PHE A 23 -1.98 2.92 -6.34
N ASN A 24 -3.09 2.31 -6.77
CA ASN A 24 -3.11 0.99 -7.37
C ASN A 24 -2.31 0.92 -8.69
N GLN A 25 -2.56 1.83 -9.64
CA GLN A 25 -1.88 1.81 -10.94
C GLN A 25 -0.34 1.92 -10.86
N PRO A 26 0.27 2.90 -10.16
CA PRO A 26 1.71 2.98 -10.06
C PRO A 26 2.30 1.79 -9.28
N THR A 27 1.62 1.30 -8.24
CA THR A 27 2.12 0.14 -7.48
C THR A 27 2.07 -1.15 -8.29
N LEU A 28 1.00 -1.42 -9.06
CA LEU A 28 0.94 -2.54 -10.00
C LEU A 28 2.07 -2.47 -11.04
N THR A 29 2.33 -1.28 -11.58
CA THR A 29 3.41 -1.08 -12.56
C THR A 29 4.77 -1.40 -11.95
N LEU A 30 5.04 -0.90 -10.75
CA LEU A 30 6.29 -1.17 -10.04
C LEU A 30 6.45 -2.65 -9.68
N MET A 31 5.38 -3.33 -9.26
CA MET A 31 5.43 -4.78 -9.00
C MET A 31 5.78 -5.56 -10.27
N PHE A 32 5.16 -5.21 -11.41
CA PHE A 32 5.48 -5.86 -12.67
C PHE A 32 6.94 -5.60 -13.06
N GLN A 33 7.37 -4.34 -13.09
CA GLN A 33 8.69 -3.95 -13.58
C GLN A 33 9.83 -4.42 -12.67
N LEU A 34 9.67 -4.32 -11.35
CA LEU A 34 10.77 -4.58 -10.40
C LEU A 34 10.82 -6.02 -9.90
N ALA A 35 9.70 -6.73 -9.85
CA ALA A 35 9.67 -8.09 -9.32
C ALA A 35 9.31 -9.15 -10.36
N TYR A 36 8.33 -8.91 -11.23
CA TYR A 36 7.86 -9.92 -12.18
C TYR A 36 8.76 -10.00 -13.42
N ALA A 37 9.00 -8.88 -14.10
CA ALA A 37 9.76 -8.85 -15.35
C ALA A 37 11.16 -9.49 -15.24
N PRO A 38 11.95 -9.23 -14.17
CA PRO A 38 13.23 -9.92 -13.97
C PRO A 38 13.09 -11.44 -13.81
N ARG A 39 12.02 -11.93 -13.17
CA ARG A 39 11.81 -13.39 -12.98
C ARG A 39 11.49 -14.13 -14.27
N VAL A 40 10.97 -13.43 -15.27
CA VAL A 40 10.61 -14.00 -16.58
C VAL A 40 11.51 -13.50 -17.72
N ASN A 41 12.65 -12.89 -17.38
CA ASN A 41 13.63 -12.33 -18.34
C ASN A 41 13.03 -11.33 -19.34
N ILE A 42 12.00 -10.59 -18.92
CA ILE A 42 11.47 -9.45 -19.68
C ILE A 42 12.30 -8.22 -19.31
N PRO A 43 12.81 -7.43 -20.29
CA PRO A 43 13.51 -6.19 -20.01
C PRO A 43 12.63 -5.21 -19.23
N GLN A 44 13.23 -4.57 -18.23
CA GLN A 44 12.56 -3.53 -17.45
C GLN A 44 12.43 -2.24 -18.28
N ASP A 45 11.33 -1.52 -18.08
CA ASP A 45 11.14 -0.18 -18.64
C ASP A 45 11.46 0.87 -17.57
N GLU A 46 12.70 1.38 -17.62
CA GLU A 46 13.20 2.43 -16.72
C GLU A 46 12.36 3.70 -16.75
N GLY A 47 11.76 4.04 -17.90
CA GLY A 47 10.88 5.19 -18.04
C GLY A 47 9.58 5.01 -17.25
N LEU A 48 8.96 3.83 -17.35
CA LEU A 48 7.77 3.48 -16.58
C LEU A 48 8.06 3.35 -15.09
N ILE A 49 9.22 2.79 -14.71
CA ILE A 49 9.65 2.73 -13.31
C ILE A 49 9.75 4.14 -12.74
N LYS A 50 10.52 5.02 -13.39
CA LYS A 50 10.70 6.40 -12.92
C LYS A 50 9.37 7.15 -12.80
N GLN A 51 8.53 7.09 -13.83
CA GLN A 51 7.21 7.75 -13.80
C GLN A 51 6.33 7.21 -12.66
N SER A 52 6.34 5.90 -12.43
CA SER A 52 5.51 5.27 -11.40
C SER A 52 6.03 5.59 -10.00
N LEU A 53 7.35 5.66 -9.80
CA LEU A 53 7.96 6.13 -8.56
C LEU A 53 7.56 7.59 -8.28
N GLU A 54 7.67 8.49 -9.26
CA GLU A 54 7.27 9.89 -9.08
C GLU A 54 5.79 10.04 -8.71
N LYS A 55 4.91 9.23 -9.30
CA LYS A 55 3.48 9.20 -8.94
C LYS A 55 3.29 8.66 -7.52
N LEU A 56 3.93 7.55 -7.18
CA LEU A 56 3.80 6.92 -5.87
C LEU A 56 4.32 7.84 -4.75
N VAL A 57 5.47 8.51 -4.95
CA VAL A 57 6.00 9.50 -3.99
C VAL A 57 4.96 10.56 -3.67
N LYS A 58 4.30 11.15 -4.68
CA LYS A 58 3.27 12.18 -4.49
C LYS A 58 2.06 11.65 -3.71
N VAL A 59 1.64 10.41 -3.97
CA VAL A 59 0.55 9.76 -3.21
C VAL A 59 0.96 9.57 -1.76
N LEU A 60 2.17 9.06 -1.53
CA LEU A 60 2.69 8.86 -0.17
C LEU A 60 2.89 10.19 0.57
N ASP A 61 3.21 11.30 -0.11
CA ASP A 61 3.25 12.64 0.51
C ASP A 61 1.87 13.10 0.99
N VAL A 62 0.81 12.81 0.23
CA VAL A 62 -0.58 13.08 0.65
C VAL A 62 -0.95 12.20 1.85
N TYR A 63 -0.55 10.93 1.83
CA TYR A 63 -0.83 10.00 2.93
C TYR A 63 -0.06 10.40 4.18
N GLU A 64 1.20 10.81 4.05
CA GLU A 64 2.01 11.28 5.16
C GLU A 64 1.34 12.44 5.90
N LYS A 65 0.82 13.43 5.15
CA LYS A 65 0.05 14.51 5.75
C LYS A 65 -1.23 14.01 6.41
N ARG A 66 -2.01 13.19 5.70
CA ARG A 66 -3.29 12.67 6.23
C ARG A 66 -3.09 11.88 7.52
N LEU A 67 -2.07 11.02 7.54
CA LEU A 67 -1.73 10.15 8.66
C LEU A 67 -1.03 10.92 9.79
N GLY A 68 -0.58 12.16 9.54
CA GLY A 68 -0.21 13.10 10.60
C GLY A 68 -1.42 13.65 11.35
N ASP A 69 -2.55 13.82 10.64
CA ASP A 69 -3.80 14.35 11.22
C ASP A 69 -4.70 13.28 11.83
N SER A 70 -4.53 12.00 11.46
CA SER A 70 -5.35 10.89 11.93
C SER A 70 -4.58 9.57 11.92
N ARG A 71 -4.98 8.61 12.76
CA ARG A 71 -4.24 7.35 12.90
C ARG A 71 -4.29 6.48 11.62
N TYR A 72 -5.43 6.44 10.95
CA TYR A 72 -5.70 5.69 9.73
C TYR A 72 -6.24 6.61 8.63
N LEU A 73 -6.33 6.11 7.40
CA LEU A 73 -6.72 6.95 6.26
C LEU A 73 -8.11 7.57 6.45
N ALA A 74 -9.10 6.80 6.89
CA ALA A 74 -10.47 7.27 7.05
C ALA A 74 -10.80 7.85 8.44
N GLY A 75 -9.86 7.86 9.39
CA GLY A 75 -10.12 8.28 10.76
C GLY A 75 -9.25 7.53 11.77
N ASP A 76 -9.69 7.44 13.02
CA ASP A 76 -8.87 6.85 14.09
C ASP A 76 -9.04 5.34 14.25
N GLU A 77 -9.93 4.73 13.45
CA GLU A 77 -10.14 3.29 13.43
C GLU A 77 -9.76 2.66 12.07
N PHE A 78 -9.22 1.45 12.14
CA PHE A 78 -8.89 0.65 10.97
C PHE A 78 -10.14 0.34 10.12
N SER A 79 -10.03 0.61 8.83
CA SER A 79 -11.14 0.53 7.88
C SER A 79 -10.80 -0.27 6.63
N LEU A 80 -11.78 -0.43 5.74
CA LEU A 80 -11.55 -1.04 4.43
C LEU A 80 -10.57 -0.20 3.59
N ALA A 81 -10.55 1.13 3.77
CA ALA A 81 -9.59 2.00 3.10
C ALA A 81 -8.15 1.65 3.45
N ASP A 82 -7.85 1.21 4.67
CA ASP A 82 -6.51 0.79 5.06
C ASP A 82 -6.20 -0.63 4.56
N LEU A 83 -7.18 -1.52 4.67
CA LEU A 83 -7.07 -2.91 4.22
C LEU A 83 -6.77 -3.02 2.72
N SER A 84 -7.36 -2.16 1.87
CA SER A 84 -7.16 -2.20 0.42
C SER A 84 -5.71 -1.97 0.00
N HIS A 85 -4.91 -1.29 0.82
CA HIS A 85 -3.52 -0.99 0.53
C HIS A 85 -2.55 -2.14 0.85
N LEU A 86 -2.95 -3.07 1.72
CA LEU A 86 -2.08 -4.13 2.23
C LEU A 86 -1.44 -5.00 1.13
N PRO A 87 -2.18 -5.53 0.14
CA PRO A 87 -1.60 -6.41 -0.87
C PRO A 87 -0.44 -5.77 -1.63
N ASN A 88 -0.65 -4.59 -2.21
CA ASN A 88 0.35 -3.93 -3.03
C ASN A 88 1.50 -3.37 -2.20
N SER A 89 1.20 -2.72 -1.06
CA SER A 89 2.22 -2.15 -0.18
C SER A 89 3.16 -3.24 0.34
N MET A 90 2.59 -4.34 0.84
CA MET A 90 3.39 -5.43 1.41
C MET A 90 4.19 -6.16 0.35
N TYR A 91 3.66 -6.30 -0.86
CA TYR A 91 4.44 -6.87 -1.94
C TYR A 91 5.65 -5.98 -2.28
N LEU A 92 5.45 -4.67 -2.46
CA LEU A 92 6.55 -3.76 -2.77
C LEU A 92 7.63 -3.76 -1.66
N VAL A 93 7.25 -3.61 -0.38
CA VAL A 93 8.25 -3.54 0.70
C VAL A 93 8.95 -4.87 1.00
N THR A 94 8.40 -6.02 0.56
CA THR A 94 9.01 -7.34 0.82
C THR A 94 9.66 -7.99 -0.40
N ARG A 95 9.29 -7.58 -1.63
CA ARG A 95 9.74 -8.22 -2.87
C ARG A 95 10.50 -7.28 -3.81
N THR A 96 10.65 -6.00 -3.47
CA THR A 96 11.45 -5.03 -4.21
C THR A 96 12.33 -4.21 -3.26
N GLU A 97 13.17 -3.35 -3.83
CA GLU A 97 14.05 -2.40 -3.15
C GLU A 97 13.32 -1.16 -2.60
N LEU A 98 11.99 -1.09 -2.73
CA LEU A 98 11.20 0.11 -2.40
C LEU A 98 10.77 0.23 -0.93
N LYS A 99 11.29 -0.62 -0.04
CA LYS A 99 10.95 -0.55 1.40
C LYS A 99 11.21 0.85 1.98
N GLU A 100 12.37 1.42 1.72
CA GLU A 100 12.75 2.73 2.25
C GLU A 100 11.83 3.87 1.78
N LEU A 101 11.20 3.74 0.61
CA LEU A 101 10.26 4.75 0.10
C LEU A 101 9.05 4.95 1.04
N PHE A 102 8.59 3.87 1.68
CA PHE A 102 7.51 3.91 2.66
C PHE A 102 8.04 4.26 4.05
N MET A 103 9.15 3.63 4.45
CA MET A 103 9.70 3.77 5.81
C MET A 103 10.37 5.12 6.07
N SER A 104 10.77 5.87 5.04
CA SER A 104 11.34 7.21 5.19
C SER A 104 10.32 8.30 5.53
N LYS A 105 9.03 7.95 5.62
CA LYS A 105 7.92 8.84 5.94
C LYS A 105 7.32 8.39 7.27
N ASP A 106 7.46 9.20 8.30
CA ASP A 106 7.20 8.78 9.69
C ASP A 106 5.77 8.26 9.88
N ASN A 107 4.77 8.99 9.37
CA ASN A 107 3.37 8.62 9.55
C ASN A 107 2.95 7.45 8.66
N VAL A 108 3.42 7.40 7.42
CA VAL A 108 3.20 6.26 6.49
C VAL A 108 3.86 5.00 7.03
N GLY A 109 5.12 5.08 7.46
CA GLY A 109 5.87 3.96 8.02
C GLY A 109 5.16 3.36 9.23
N ARG A 110 4.80 4.20 10.21
CA ARG A 110 3.99 3.79 11.37
C ARG A 110 2.68 3.12 10.93
N TRP A 111 1.91 3.77 10.05
CA TRP A 111 0.63 3.24 9.58
C TRP A 111 0.80 1.87 8.92
N LEU A 112 1.79 1.72 8.04
CA LEU A 112 2.06 0.46 7.33
C LEU A 112 2.42 -0.66 8.30
N GLU A 113 3.24 -0.38 9.31
CA GLU A 113 3.56 -1.34 10.38
C GLU A 113 2.32 -1.74 11.19
N GLU A 114 1.47 -0.78 11.57
CA GLU A 114 0.24 -1.07 12.31
C GLU A 114 -0.73 -1.96 11.51
N ILE A 115 -0.98 -1.66 10.24
CA ILE A 115 -1.94 -2.42 9.43
C ILE A 115 -1.42 -3.80 9.04
N SER A 116 -0.12 -3.93 8.78
CA SER A 116 0.51 -5.20 8.42
C SER A 116 0.77 -6.09 9.63
N GLY A 117 0.87 -5.50 10.83
CA GLY A 117 1.00 -6.21 12.10
C GLY A 117 -0.27 -6.94 12.57
N ARG A 118 -1.42 -6.73 11.92
CA ARG A 118 -2.71 -7.33 12.29
C ARG A 118 -2.71 -8.85 12.06
N ASP A 119 -3.23 -9.60 13.01
CA ASP A 119 -3.30 -11.07 12.95
C ASP A 119 -4.02 -11.59 11.69
N SER A 120 -5.07 -10.88 11.27
CA SER A 120 -5.80 -11.20 10.04
C SER A 120 -4.90 -11.13 8.80
N TRP A 121 -3.98 -10.16 8.75
CA TRP A 121 -3.04 -10.03 7.63
C TRP A 121 -1.89 -11.04 7.73
N LYS A 122 -1.34 -11.24 8.93
CA LYS A 122 -0.31 -12.27 9.18
C LYS A 122 -0.79 -13.64 8.70
N LYS A 123 -2.04 -14.01 8.98
CA LYS A 123 -2.64 -15.25 8.49
C LYS A 123 -2.69 -15.33 6.96
N VAL A 124 -2.96 -14.23 6.26
CA VAL A 124 -2.89 -14.19 4.79
C VAL A 124 -1.47 -14.47 4.30
N VAL A 125 -0.46 -13.87 4.95
CA VAL A 125 0.96 -14.08 4.61
C VAL A 125 1.39 -15.53 4.85
N GLU A 126 0.93 -16.16 5.93
CA GLU A 126 1.14 -17.59 6.22
C GLU A 126 0.53 -18.47 5.12
N MET A 127 -0.70 -18.17 4.69
CA MET A 127 -1.38 -18.92 3.62
C MET A 127 -0.69 -18.79 2.25
N GLN A 128 -0.01 -17.67 1.99
CA GLN A 128 0.75 -17.46 0.75
C GLN A 128 2.10 -18.19 0.72
N ASN A 129 2.66 -18.53 1.89
CA ASN A 129 3.91 -19.27 2.02
C ASN A 129 3.65 -20.55 2.81
N PRO A 130 2.86 -21.51 2.27
CA PRO A 130 2.55 -22.73 3.00
C PRO A 130 3.85 -23.45 3.41
N PRO A 131 3.91 -24.06 4.60
CA PRO A 131 5.09 -24.79 5.03
C PRO A 131 5.46 -25.86 3.99
N PRO A 132 6.75 -26.11 3.75
CA PRO A 132 7.17 -27.14 2.83
C PRO A 132 6.56 -28.49 3.26
N SER A 133 5.97 -29.19 2.28
CA SER A 133 5.37 -30.52 2.42
C SER A 133 6.40 -31.59 2.73
#